data_AF-A0A1D2JKL6-F1
#
_entry.id   AF-A0A1D2JKL6-F1
#
_cell.length_a   1.000
_cell.length_b   1.000
_cell.length_c   1.000
_cell.angle_alpha   90.00
_cell.angle_beta   90.00
_cell.angle_gamma   90.00
#
_symmetry.space_group_name_H-M   'P 1'
#
loop_
_entity.id
_entity.type
_entity.pdbx_description
1 polymer ?
#
loop_
_entity_poly.entity_id
_entity_poly.type
_entity_poly.pdbx_seq_one_letter_code
_entity_poly.pdbx_strand_id
1 'polypeptide(L)'
;MADIEYNADEAAGTCYKYQTYPVVYPCRFALQICFEEDNEEGKSFCYVGQTGYTHILFCLESEIKKKRAFRKFSYRGIDLDQLLDLSSEQLRDVVHARARRRFNRGLKRKPMGLIKKLRRAKQEAKPNEKPDLVKTHLRDMIVVPEMIGSVIGIYSGKEFNQVEIKPEMVGHYLGEFSISYKPVKHGRPGIGATHSSRFIPLK
;
A
#
# COMPACT_ATOMS: atom_id res chain seq x y z
N MET A 1 21.97 -8.06 40.10
CA MET A 1 21.17 -7.27 41.06
C MET A 1 20.69 -6.06 40.27
N ALA A 2 19.61 -6.12 39.49
CA ALA A 2 18.25 -6.60 39.82
C ALA A 2 17.73 -5.90 41.09
N ASP A 3 16.60 -5.18 41.18
CA ASP A 3 15.41 -4.95 40.33
C ASP A 3 14.74 -3.61 40.81
N ILE A 4 14.03 -2.84 39.97
CA ILE A 4 12.54 -2.69 39.86
C ILE A 4 11.86 -2.30 41.21
N GLU A 5 11.06 -1.24 41.34
CA GLU A 5 9.60 -1.19 41.12
C GLU A 5 9.03 0.20 41.46
N TYR A 6 7.93 0.62 40.82
CA TYR A 6 6.88 1.40 41.51
C TYR A 6 5.48 1.14 40.93
N ASN A 7 4.52 1.17 41.86
CA ASN A 7 3.15 0.67 41.84
C ASN A 7 2.11 1.63 41.24
N ALA A 8 1.04 1.01 40.70
CA ALA A 8 -0.42 1.23 40.81
C ALA A 8 -1.09 2.63 40.97
N ASP A 9 -2.33 2.65 40.46
CA ASP A 9 -3.52 3.45 40.81
C ASP A 9 -3.82 4.77 40.05
N GLU A 10 -4.96 4.81 39.32
CA GLU A 10 -6.16 5.59 39.70
C GLU A 10 -7.30 5.53 38.64
N ALA A 11 -8.54 5.68 39.13
CA ALA A 11 -9.82 5.41 38.49
C ALA A 11 -10.65 6.70 38.23
N ALA A 12 -11.66 6.64 37.34
CA ALA A 12 -12.96 7.41 37.35
C ALA A 12 -13.69 7.21 35.99
N GLY A 13 -14.94 6.72 35.89
CA GLY A 13 -16.23 7.41 36.12
C GLY A 13 -16.65 8.24 34.87
N THR A 14 -17.85 8.22 34.27
CA THR A 14 -19.24 7.94 34.70
C THR A 14 -20.19 7.84 33.47
N CYS A 15 -21.39 7.29 33.70
CA CYS A 15 -22.52 7.01 32.78
C CYS A 15 -23.31 8.23 32.28
N TYR A 16 -23.99 8.14 31.11
CA TYR A 16 -25.38 8.62 30.94
C TYR A 16 -26.18 7.83 29.87
N LYS A 17 -27.48 7.63 30.18
CA LYS A 17 -28.50 6.81 29.49
C LYS A 17 -29.13 7.52 28.28
N TYR A 18 -29.60 6.74 27.28
CA TYR A 18 -30.64 7.17 26.35
C TYR A 18 -31.78 6.14 26.23
N GLN A 19 -32.98 6.67 26.04
CA GLN A 19 -34.28 6.01 26.05
C GLN A 19 -34.67 5.52 24.64
N THR A 20 -35.45 4.44 24.62
CA THR A 20 -35.94 3.58 23.52
C THR A 20 -36.86 4.30 22.49
N TYR A 21 -37.18 3.79 21.29
CA TYR A 21 -38.03 2.61 20.96
C TYR A 21 -37.94 2.24 19.42
N PRO A 22 -38.81 1.38 18.80
CA PRO A 22 -38.61 -0.07 18.67
C PRO A 22 -38.92 -0.63 17.24
N VAL A 23 -38.39 -1.80 16.85
CA VAL A 23 -39.10 -2.69 15.90
C VAL A 23 -38.61 -4.15 16.00
N VAL A 24 -39.45 -4.96 16.67
CA VAL A 24 -39.90 -6.34 16.34
C VAL A 24 -38.87 -7.48 16.13
N TYR A 25 -38.60 -8.18 17.23
CA TYR A 25 -38.44 -9.64 17.52
C TYR A 25 -38.72 -10.70 16.41
N PRO A 26 -38.21 -11.97 16.51
CA PRO A 26 -38.03 -12.74 17.77
C PRO A 26 -36.79 -13.66 17.93
N CYS A 27 -36.33 -13.73 19.19
CA CYS A 27 -35.97 -14.91 20.02
C CYS A 27 -35.17 -16.09 19.39
N ARG A 28 -34.15 -16.68 20.02
CA ARG A 28 -33.79 -16.81 21.45
C ARG A 28 -32.39 -17.49 21.51
N PHE A 29 -31.58 -17.05 22.48
CA PHE A 29 -30.64 -17.84 23.31
C PHE A 29 -29.46 -18.55 22.60
N ALA A 30 -28.19 -18.36 22.97
CA ALA A 30 -27.58 -17.61 24.04
C ALA A 30 -26.17 -17.21 23.56
N LEU A 31 -25.87 -15.91 23.63
CA LEU A 31 -24.51 -15.42 23.52
C LEU A 31 -23.76 -15.77 24.80
N GLN A 32 -22.82 -16.69 24.72
CA GLN A 32 -21.68 -16.71 25.63
C GLN A 32 -20.62 -15.81 24.98
N ILE A 33 -20.51 -14.59 25.48
CA ILE A 33 -19.39 -13.70 25.19
C ILE A 33 -18.24 -14.19 26.07
N CYS A 34 -17.14 -14.65 25.48
CA CYS A 34 -15.87 -14.81 26.18
C CYS A 34 -14.80 -14.01 25.45
N PHE A 35 -14.15 -13.18 26.25
CA PHE A 35 -13.19 -12.14 25.94
C PHE A 35 -11.90 -12.70 25.34
N GLU A 36 -11.32 -11.92 24.42
CA GLU A 36 -9.90 -11.93 24.09
C GLU A 36 -9.12 -11.44 25.32
N GLU A 37 -8.36 -12.34 25.95
CA GLU A 37 -7.27 -11.98 26.84
C GLU A 37 -6.00 -12.63 26.29
N ASP A 38 -5.07 -11.79 25.83
CA ASP A 38 -3.71 -12.18 25.55
C ASP A 38 -3.02 -12.58 26.86
N ASN A 39 -2.66 -13.85 27.01
CA ASN A 39 -1.45 -14.15 27.76
C ASN A 39 -0.73 -15.39 27.23
N GLU A 40 0.58 -15.27 27.27
CA GLU A 40 1.57 -16.18 26.75
C GLU A 40 1.54 -17.53 27.46
N GLU A 41 2.13 -18.54 26.81
CA GLU A 41 2.33 -19.91 27.29
C GLU A 41 1.17 -20.89 27.03
N GLY A 42 1.23 -21.49 25.84
CA GLY A 42 0.46 -22.67 25.48
C GLY A 42 0.68 -23.83 26.44
N LYS A 43 -0.26 -24.01 27.37
CA LYS A 43 -0.42 -25.22 28.18
C LYS A 43 -1.87 -25.67 28.12
N SER A 44 -2.12 -26.76 27.40
CA SER A 44 -3.37 -27.50 27.42
C SER A 44 -3.35 -28.49 28.59
N PHE A 45 -4.32 -28.37 29.49
CA PHE A 45 -4.61 -29.40 30.48
C PHE A 45 -5.71 -30.31 29.96
N CYS A 46 -5.43 -31.60 29.94
CA CYS A 46 -6.36 -32.65 29.58
C CYS A 46 -7.36 -32.88 30.72
N TYR A 47 -8.66 -32.90 30.42
CA TYR A 47 -9.62 -33.63 31.25
C TYR A 47 -10.32 -34.69 30.41
N VAL A 48 -10.12 -35.93 30.83
CA VAL A 48 -10.65 -37.16 30.27
C VAL A 48 -12.13 -37.25 30.60
N GLY A 49 -12.97 -37.40 29.58
CA GLY A 49 -14.37 -37.75 29.71
C GLY A 49 -14.75 -38.70 28.58
N GLN A 50 -14.82 -39.99 28.91
CA GLN A 50 -15.14 -41.08 28.01
C GLN A 50 -16.57 -40.95 27.46
N THR A 51 -16.76 -41.10 26.15
CA THR A 51 -17.71 -42.03 25.47
C THR A 51 -18.07 -41.54 24.06
N GLY A 52 -18.06 -42.46 23.09
CA GLY A 52 -18.92 -42.37 21.91
C GLY A 52 -18.24 -41.98 20.59
N TYR A 53 -17.85 -43.01 19.83
CA TYR A 53 -17.53 -42.92 18.40
C TYR A 53 -18.75 -42.51 17.57
N THR A 54 -18.63 -41.45 16.77
CA THR A 54 -19.12 -41.40 15.38
C THR A 54 -18.27 -40.43 14.59
N HIS A 55 -17.30 -40.97 13.84
CA HIS A 55 -16.62 -40.29 12.76
C HIS A 55 -17.65 -39.97 11.65
N ILE A 56 -17.96 -38.68 11.46
CA ILE A 56 -18.25 -38.16 10.14
C ILE A 56 -17.18 -37.12 9.85
N LEU A 57 -16.25 -37.54 9.00
CA LEU A 57 -15.31 -36.70 8.29
C LEU A 57 -16.04 -35.52 7.64
N PHE A 58 -15.81 -34.33 8.16
CA PHE A 58 -15.73 -33.15 7.31
C PHE A 58 -14.39 -32.48 7.61
N CYS A 59 -13.40 -32.89 6.82
CA CYS A 59 -12.12 -32.22 6.73
C CYS A 59 -12.39 -30.83 6.14
N LEU A 60 -12.48 -29.81 6.99
CA LEU A 60 -12.14 -28.45 6.58
C LEU A 60 -10.71 -28.22 7.03
N GLU A 61 -9.78 -28.64 6.17
CA GLU A 61 -8.45 -28.04 6.13
C GLU A 61 -8.64 -26.53 6.02
N SER A 62 -8.52 -25.83 7.15
CA SER A 62 -8.31 -24.41 7.14
C SER A 62 -6.92 -24.17 6.59
N GLU A 63 -6.87 -23.88 5.29
CA GLU A 63 -5.64 -23.42 4.63
C GLU A 63 -5.07 -22.26 5.45
N ILE A 64 -3.95 -22.51 6.13
CA ILE A 64 -3.11 -21.46 6.69
C ILE A 64 -2.65 -20.65 5.46
N LYS A 65 -3.32 -19.52 5.21
CA LYS A 65 -2.88 -18.56 4.19
C LYS A 65 -1.43 -18.23 4.50
N LYS A 66 -0.49 -18.81 3.73
CA LYS A 66 0.94 -18.53 3.87
C LYS A 66 1.08 -17.00 3.87
N LYS A 67 1.51 -16.42 5.00
CA LYS A 67 1.84 -14.99 5.06
C LYS A 67 2.82 -14.75 3.91
N ARG A 68 2.47 -13.86 2.99
CA ARG A 68 3.29 -13.59 1.80
C ARG A 68 4.69 -13.26 2.29
N ALA A 69 5.67 -14.10 1.96
CA ALA A 69 7.05 -13.83 2.32
C ALA A 69 7.46 -12.49 1.69
N PHE A 70 7.98 -11.59 2.51
CA PHE A 70 8.51 -10.32 2.02
C PHE A 70 9.70 -10.64 1.11
N ARG A 71 9.52 -10.45 -0.20
CA ARG A 71 10.60 -10.64 -1.17
C ARG A 71 11.55 -9.45 -1.01
N LYS A 72 12.81 -9.73 -0.68
CA LYS A 72 13.87 -8.72 -0.73
C LYS A 72 13.94 -8.22 -2.18
N PHE A 73 13.81 -6.91 -2.35
CA PHE A 73 13.92 -6.30 -3.66
C PHE A 73 15.40 -6.22 -4.05
N SER A 74 15.73 -6.80 -5.20
CA SER A 74 17.04 -6.65 -5.81
C SER A 74 16.90 -6.12 -7.25
N TYR A 75 17.69 -5.12 -7.59
CA TYR A 75 17.75 -4.56 -8.93
C TYR A 75 18.97 -5.14 -9.66
N ARG A 76 18.75 -6.03 -10.63
CA ARG A 76 19.83 -6.68 -11.40
C ARG A 76 20.92 -7.34 -10.52
N GLY A 77 20.51 -7.91 -9.39
CA GLY A 77 21.41 -8.56 -8.43
C GLY A 77 22.02 -7.63 -7.38
N ILE A 78 21.64 -6.36 -7.35
CA ILE A 78 22.06 -5.37 -6.34
C ILE A 78 20.92 -5.17 -5.35
N ASP A 79 21.22 -5.25 -4.06
CA ASP A 79 20.24 -5.05 -2.98
C ASP A 79 19.88 -3.56 -2.81
N LEU A 80 18.78 -3.28 -2.12
CA LEU A 80 18.28 -1.92 -1.92
C LEU A 80 19.29 -1.00 -1.21
N ASP A 81 19.94 -1.50 -0.16
CA ASP A 81 20.89 -0.71 0.64
C ASP A 81 22.10 -0.32 -0.21
N GLN A 82 22.66 -1.30 -0.92
CA GLN A 82 23.77 -1.08 -1.86
C GLN A 82 23.38 -0.09 -2.96
N LEU A 83 22.14 -0.16 -3.48
CA LEU A 83 21.65 0.71 -4.54
C LEU A 83 21.57 2.19 -4.13
N LEU A 84 21.39 2.48 -2.84
CA LEU A 84 21.37 3.84 -2.29
C LEU A 84 22.77 4.45 -2.18
N ASP A 85 23.78 3.60 -1.94
CA ASP A 85 25.18 4.03 -1.77
C ASP A 85 25.92 4.19 -3.11
N LEU A 86 25.36 3.68 -4.21
CA LEU A 86 25.98 3.78 -5.54
C LEU A 86 26.08 5.23 -6.03
N SER A 87 27.22 5.55 -6.63
CA SER A 87 27.40 6.83 -7.32
C SER A 87 26.57 6.90 -8.60
N SER A 88 26.30 8.11 -9.08
CA SER A 88 25.53 8.33 -10.32
C SER A 88 26.20 7.75 -11.57
N GLU A 89 27.53 7.64 -11.55
CA GLU A 89 28.34 7.04 -12.61
C GLU A 89 28.21 5.51 -12.62
N GLN A 90 28.24 4.88 -11.44
CA GLN A 90 28.05 3.43 -11.32
C GLN A 90 26.62 3.03 -11.67
N LEU A 91 25.64 3.82 -11.23
CA LEU A 91 24.23 3.60 -11.54
C LEU A 91 23.98 3.58 -13.05
N ARG A 92 24.71 4.40 -13.82
CA ARG A 92 24.57 4.48 -15.28
C ARG A 92 24.80 3.14 -15.98
N ASP A 93 25.74 2.34 -15.49
CA ASP A 93 26.15 1.11 -16.16
C ASP A 93 25.20 -0.05 -15.83
N VAL A 94 24.54 0.03 -14.68
CA VAL A 94 23.53 -0.94 -14.22
C VAL A 94 22.20 -0.72 -14.93
N VAL A 95 21.77 0.52 -15.18
CA VAL A 95 20.45 0.81 -15.76
C VAL A 95 20.31 0.41 -17.24
N HIS A 96 19.07 0.43 -17.73
CA HIS A 96 18.76 0.12 -19.13
C HIS A 96 19.37 1.12 -20.12
N ALA A 97 19.55 0.69 -21.39
CA ALA A 97 20.27 1.47 -22.41
C ALA A 97 19.73 2.89 -22.65
N ARG A 98 18.40 3.08 -22.59
CA ARG A 98 17.75 4.39 -22.76
C ARG A 98 18.02 5.32 -21.57
N ALA A 99 17.99 4.81 -20.32
CA ALA A 99 18.40 5.58 -19.15
C ALA A 99 19.89 5.94 -19.19
N ARG A 100 20.75 4.98 -19.51
CA ARG A 100 22.19 5.20 -19.69
C ARG A 100 22.49 6.31 -20.70
N ARG A 101 21.83 6.30 -21.86
CA ARG A 101 21.94 7.37 -22.86
C ARG A 101 21.52 8.73 -22.31
N ARG A 102 20.52 8.79 -21.44
CA ARG A 102 20.07 10.05 -20.81
C ARG A 102 21.10 10.57 -19.80
N PHE A 103 21.66 9.70 -18.96
CA PHE A 103 22.74 10.06 -18.03
C PHE A 103 24.00 10.51 -18.77
N ASN A 104 24.40 9.83 -19.85
CA ASN A 104 25.54 10.25 -20.68
C ASN A 104 25.37 11.62 -21.33
N ARG A 105 24.13 12.03 -21.61
CA ARG A 105 23.81 13.37 -22.13
C ARG A 105 23.74 14.43 -21.02
N GLY A 106 23.87 14.03 -19.76
CA GLY A 106 23.76 14.90 -18.60
C GLY A 106 22.33 15.23 -18.18
N LEU A 107 22.14 15.37 -16.87
CA LEU A 107 20.92 15.91 -16.28
C LEU A 107 20.92 17.44 -16.40
N LYS A 108 19.86 18.00 -16.97
CA LYS A 108 19.68 19.46 -17.08
C LYS A 108 19.38 20.06 -15.70
N ARG A 109 19.40 21.40 -15.59
CA ARG A 109 19.08 22.12 -14.34
C ARG A 109 17.69 21.77 -13.76
N LYS A 110 16.69 21.53 -14.61
CA LYS A 110 15.32 21.19 -14.18
C LYS A 110 15.25 19.88 -13.35
N PRO A 111 15.77 18.73 -13.85
CA PRO A 111 15.95 17.51 -13.06
C PRO A 111 16.66 17.71 -11.71
N MET A 112 17.77 18.44 -11.69
CA MET A 112 18.54 18.69 -10.46
C MET A 112 17.73 19.50 -9.43
N GLY A 113 16.95 20.47 -9.90
CA GLY A 113 16.03 21.24 -9.06
C GLY A 113 14.94 20.37 -8.43
N LEU A 114 14.47 19.33 -9.14
CA LEU A 114 13.50 18.39 -8.58
C LEU A 114 14.13 17.53 -7.48
N ILE A 115 15.31 16.96 -7.71
CA ILE A 115 16.03 16.16 -6.71
C ILE A 115 16.24 16.98 -5.43
N LYS A 116 16.65 18.25 -5.56
CA LYS A 116 16.85 19.14 -4.40
C LYS A 116 15.56 19.34 -3.59
N LYS A 117 14.41 19.51 -4.26
CA LYS A 117 13.10 19.64 -3.59
C LYS A 117 12.71 18.37 -2.85
N LEU A 118 12.96 17.21 -3.45
CA LEU A 118 12.67 15.91 -2.84
C LEU A 118 13.57 15.63 -1.63
N ARG A 119 14.87 15.96 -1.72
CA ARG A 119 15.79 15.87 -0.58
C ARG A 119 15.31 16.72 0.59
N ARG A 120 14.83 17.94 0.32
CA ARG A 120 14.26 18.83 1.34
C ARG A 120 13.00 18.23 1.97
N ALA A 121 12.04 17.78 1.14
CA ALA A 121 10.82 17.16 1.64
C ALA A 121 11.06 15.91 2.49
N LYS A 122 12.09 15.11 2.13
CA LYS A 122 12.49 13.93 2.91
C LYS A 122 13.13 14.28 4.26
N GLN A 123 13.82 15.42 4.34
CA GLN A 123 14.41 15.93 5.59
C GLN A 123 13.38 16.55 6.53
N GLU A 124 12.36 17.22 5.97
CA GLU A 124 11.29 17.88 6.74
C GLU A 124 10.24 16.87 7.25
N ALA A 125 10.19 15.67 6.68
CA ALA A 125 9.27 14.61 7.09
C ALA A 125 9.57 14.10 8.51
N LYS A 126 8.51 13.94 9.31
CA LYS A 126 8.61 13.33 10.64
C LYS A 126 8.87 11.82 10.53
N PRO A 127 9.54 11.21 11.52
CA PRO A 127 9.67 9.76 11.56
C PRO A 127 8.27 9.13 11.59
N ASN A 128 8.03 8.17 10.68
CA ASN A 128 6.76 7.46 10.44
C ASN A 128 5.70 8.18 9.58
N GLU A 129 5.91 9.42 9.15
CA GLU A 129 5.00 10.12 8.23
C GLU A 129 5.53 10.09 6.78
N LYS A 130 4.61 10.08 5.81
CA LYS A 130 4.98 10.19 4.39
C LYS A 130 5.43 11.62 4.10
N PRO A 131 6.48 11.82 3.28
CA PRO A 131 6.96 13.15 2.94
C PRO A 131 5.94 13.94 2.12
N ASP A 132 6.06 15.26 2.18
CA ASP A 132 5.17 16.18 1.48
C ASP A 132 5.17 15.98 -0.03
N LEU A 133 3.99 16.19 -0.63
CA LEU A 133 3.77 16.03 -2.07
C LEU A 133 4.54 17.09 -2.87
N VAL A 134 5.52 16.64 -3.67
CA VAL A 134 6.23 17.51 -4.63
C VAL A 134 5.58 17.42 -6.01
N LYS A 135 4.98 18.52 -6.47
CA LYS A 135 4.33 18.62 -7.80
C LYS A 135 5.35 18.84 -8.91
N THR A 136 5.21 18.10 -10.02
CA THR A 136 6.15 18.11 -11.15
C THR A 136 5.45 17.98 -12.49
N HIS A 137 6.01 18.64 -13.51
CA HIS A 137 5.62 18.48 -14.91
C HIS A 137 6.64 17.63 -15.70
N LEU A 138 7.74 17.22 -15.06
CA LEU A 138 8.85 16.53 -15.70
C LEU A 138 8.53 15.04 -15.83
N ARG A 139 7.93 14.65 -16.96
CA ARG A 139 7.63 13.26 -17.29
C ARG A 139 8.84 12.51 -17.89
N ASP A 140 9.86 13.25 -18.30
CA ASP A 140 11.11 12.76 -18.91
C ASP A 140 12.19 12.37 -17.89
N MET A 141 11.92 12.58 -16.60
CA MET A 141 12.84 12.25 -15.51
C MET A 141 12.83 10.74 -15.22
N ILE A 142 14.01 10.19 -14.95
CA ILE A 142 14.19 8.80 -14.52
C ILE A 142 14.09 8.75 -12.99
N VAL A 143 13.47 7.70 -12.46
CA VAL A 143 13.46 7.44 -11.02
C VAL A 143 14.87 7.04 -10.57
N VAL A 144 15.49 7.91 -9.77
CA VAL A 144 16.78 7.71 -9.13
C VAL A 144 16.55 7.04 -7.76
N PRO A 145 17.42 6.12 -7.30
CA PRO A 145 17.22 5.42 -6.02
C PRO A 145 17.09 6.34 -4.80
N GLU A 146 17.69 7.54 -4.83
CA GLU A 146 17.50 8.55 -3.77
C GLU A 146 16.02 8.94 -3.54
N MET A 147 15.18 8.82 -4.58
CA MET A 147 13.77 9.22 -4.56
C MET A 147 12.86 8.17 -3.91
N ILE A 148 13.38 6.99 -3.55
CA ILE A 148 12.60 5.92 -2.94
C ILE A 148 11.97 6.41 -1.62
N GLY A 149 10.68 6.13 -1.46
CA GLY A 149 9.87 6.60 -0.32
C GLY A 149 9.36 8.05 -0.44
N SER A 150 9.66 8.75 -1.53
CA SER A 150 9.11 10.09 -1.79
C SER A 150 7.74 10.02 -2.47
N VAL A 151 6.89 11.03 -2.23
CA VAL A 151 5.59 11.19 -2.90
C VAL A 151 5.69 12.29 -3.95
N ILE A 152 5.42 11.93 -5.21
CA ILE A 152 5.56 12.82 -6.36
C ILE A 152 4.22 13.00 -7.04
N GLY A 153 3.84 14.26 -7.27
CA GLY A 153 2.71 14.62 -8.11
C GLY A 153 3.15 14.73 -9.57
N ILE A 154 2.76 13.79 -10.43
CA ILE A 154 3.12 13.77 -11.85
C ILE A 154 1.96 14.36 -12.66
N TYR A 155 2.21 15.45 -13.38
CA TYR A 155 1.19 16.07 -14.22
C TYR A 155 0.79 15.18 -15.41
N SER A 156 -0.48 14.80 -15.47
CA SER A 156 -1.05 14.00 -16.57
C SER A 156 -1.42 14.85 -17.80
N GLY A 157 -1.69 16.15 -17.60
CA GLY A 157 -2.25 17.06 -18.61
C GLY A 157 -3.49 17.80 -18.14
N LYS A 158 -4.16 17.25 -17.12
CA LYS A 158 -5.33 17.83 -16.44
C LYS A 158 -5.14 17.93 -14.94
N GLU A 159 -4.64 16.86 -14.33
CA GLU A 159 -4.44 16.76 -12.89
C GLU A 159 -3.04 16.23 -12.54
N PHE A 160 -2.66 16.37 -11.27
CA PHE A 160 -1.42 15.82 -10.73
C PHE A 160 -1.73 14.47 -10.08
N ASN A 161 -1.27 13.40 -10.70
CA ASN A 161 -1.42 12.07 -10.14
C ASN A 161 -0.39 11.90 -9.02
N GLN A 162 -0.85 11.57 -7.82
CA GLN A 162 0.04 11.34 -6.69
C GLN A 162 0.58 9.91 -6.78
N VAL A 163 1.90 9.79 -6.89
CA VAL A 163 2.60 8.51 -7.00
C VAL A 163 3.63 8.42 -5.88
N GLU A 164 3.50 7.38 -5.06
CA GLU A 164 4.50 6.99 -4.07
C GLU A 164 5.55 6.10 -4.73
N ILE A 165 6.82 6.50 -4.62
CA ILE A 165 7.91 5.80 -5.31
C ILE A 165 8.31 4.54 -4.53
N LYS A 166 8.02 3.40 -5.16
CA LYS A 166 8.44 2.07 -4.70
C LYS A 166 9.83 1.72 -5.27
N PRO A 167 10.59 0.84 -4.60
CA PRO A 167 11.90 0.42 -5.11
C PRO A 167 11.81 -0.30 -6.47
N GLU A 168 10.69 -0.97 -6.75
CA GLU A 168 10.40 -1.61 -8.05
C GLU A 168 10.37 -0.63 -9.24
N MET A 169 10.19 0.67 -8.97
CA MET A 169 10.08 1.71 -10.00
C MET A 169 11.44 2.27 -10.43
N VAL A 170 12.55 1.83 -9.82
CA VAL A 170 13.88 2.36 -10.13
C VAL A 170 14.26 2.07 -11.59
N GLY A 171 14.78 3.10 -12.27
CA GLY A 171 15.17 3.02 -13.67
C GLY A 171 14.03 3.23 -14.66
N HIS A 172 12.78 3.31 -14.21
CA HIS A 172 11.65 3.72 -15.06
C HIS A 172 11.54 5.24 -15.18
N TYR A 173 10.85 5.71 -16.21
CA TYR A 173 10.53 7.14 -16.36
C TYR A 173 9.28 7.52 -15.57
N LEU A 174 9.26 8.71 -14.97
CA LEU A 174 8.08 9.24 -14.27
C LEU A 174 6.84 9.27 -15.17
N GLY A 175 7.02 9.53 -16.46
CA GLY A 175 5.92 9.53 -17.43
C GLY A 175 5.19 8.19 -17.58
N GLU A 176 5.81 7.06 -17.22
CA GLU A 176 5.22 5.71 -17.32
C GLU A 176 4.14 5.50 -16.25
N PHE A 177 4.24 6.17 -15.11
CA PHE A 177 3.29 6.04 -14.00
C PHE A 177 2.07 6.95 -14.12
N SER A 178 2.06 7.87 -15.10
CA SER A 178 0.96 8.81 -15.31
C SER A 178 0.41 8.66 -16.72
N ILE A 179 -0.78 8.07 -16.81
CA ILE A 179 -1.54 7.94 -18.06
C ILE A 179 -2.11 9.33 -18.41
N SER A 180 -1.88 9.78 -19.64
CA SER A 180 -2.32 11.11 -20.12
C SER A 180 -3.74 11.16 -20.66
N TYR A 181 -4.38 10.01 -20.82
CA TYR A 181 -5.73 9.88 -21.34
C TYR A 181 -6.54 8.95 -20.44
N LYS A 182 -7.86 9.00 -20.56
CA LYS A 182 -8.73 8.04 -19.90
C LYS A 182 -8.91 6.83 -20.82
N PRO A 183 -8.56 5.61 -20.38
CA PRO A 183 -8.73 4.43 -21.22
C PRO A 183 -10.20 4.27 -21.59
N VAL A 184 -10.48 4.23 -22.90
CA VAL A 184 -11.83 4.06 -23.41
C VAL A 184 -12.19 2.58 -23.30
N LYS A 185 -13.21 2.28 -22.51
CA LYS A 185 -13.85 0.96 -22.54
C LYS A 185 -15.02 1.05 -23.49
N HIS A 186 -15.00 0.24 -24.55
CA HIS A 186 -16.17 0.12 -25.41
C HIS A 186 -17.30 -0.50 -24.60
N GLY A 187 -18.32 0.30 -24.32
CA GLY A 187 -19.57 -0.19 -23.78
C GLY A 187 -20.41 -0.85 -24.87
N ARG A 188 -21.63 -1.26 -24.51
CA ARG A 188 -22.65 -1.53 -25.52
C ARG A 188 -22.84 -0.27 -26.37
N PRO A 189 -22.90 -0.36 -27.71
CA PRO A 189 -23.25 0.78 -28.54
C PRO A 189 -24.55 1.38 -28.00
N GLY A 190 -24.51 2.66 -27.63
CA GLY A 190 -25.72 3.37 -27.24
C GLY A 190 -26.73 3.33 -28.40
N ILE A 191 -28.02 3.27 -28.08
CA ILE A 191 -29.08 3.43 -29.08
C ILE A 191 -28.85 4.79 -29.78
N GLY A 192 -28.56 4.76 -31.09
CA GLY A 192 -28.21 5.95 -31.89
C GLY A 192 -26.72 6.17 -32.17
N ALA A 193 -25.81 5.37 -31.60
CA ALA A 193 -24.36 5.49 -31.82
C ALA A 193 -23.88 4.88 -33.14
N THR A 194 -24.57 3.84 -33.64
CA THR A 194 -24.30 3.24 -34.95
C THR A 194 -25.31 3.76 -35.97
N HIS A 195 -24.87 3.94 -37.23
CA HIS A 195 -25.72 4.47 -38.31
C HIS A 195 -27.02 3.67 -38.50
N SER A 196 -26.99 2.35 -38.24
CA SER A 196 -28.16 1.45 -38.29
C SER A 196 -29.14 1.60 -37.12
N SER A 197 -28.69 2.09 -35.97
CA SER A 197 -29.51 2.20 -34.75
C SER A 197 -30.25 3.54 -34.61
N ARG A 198 -30.04 4.49 -35.52
CA ARG A 198 -30.70 5.82 -35.50
C ARG A 198 -32.20 5.77 -35.75
N PHE A 199 -32.69 4.73 -36.43
CA PHE A 199 -34.08 4.61 -36.87
C PHE A 199 -34.91 3.63 -36.02
N ILE A 200 -34.50 3.34 -34.78
CA ILE A 200 -35.32 2.54 -33.88
C ILE A 200 -36.26 3.51 -33.14
N PRO A 201 -37.58 3.50 -33.40
CA PRO A 201 -38.51 4.36 -32.68
C PRO A 201 -38.56 3.92 -31.21
N LEU A 202 -38.23 4.84 -30.31
CA LEU A 202 -38.44 4.63 -28.87
C LEU A 202 -39.95 4.66 -28.60
N LYS A 203 -40.45 3.63 -27.92
CA LYS A 203 -41.85 3.48 -27.52
C LYS A 203 -42.08 4.08 -26.15
#